data_AF-A0A7S2GY15-F1
#
_entry.id   AF-A0A7S2GY15-F1
#
_cell.length_a   1.000
_cell.length_b   1.000
_cell.length_c   1.000
_cell.angle_alpha   90.00
_cell.angle_beta   90.00
_cell.angle_gamma   90.00
#
_symmetry.space_group_name_H-M   'P 1'
#
loop_
_entity.id
_entity.type
_entity.pdbx_description
1 polymer ?
#
loop_
_entity_poly.entity_id
_entity_poly.type
_entity_poly.pdbx_seq_one_letter_code
_entity_poly.pdbx_strand_id
1 'polypeptide(L)'
;ELHGPVHIMIGGHWGFHAHEDVWNKIGKLATKYGIEIADDSFLLFSKYLWRQGFVRLPEYCSSDTPHEECMAHCPTEITAGYNATEILLKAGYNSVVASFFPSEAEMILEDMEEVRYVDKMVLEVLCAVGSPGEMYTSAAPQDPTFWPLHGNAERYVQLIRILKQEGVIDFNETWGYTHINSASDTHVVCNWTEADASEDEFAMPTCTSGICSGHKEEDLLPFTDLTSDQTSLYSNGAFWDLISPLEDNTPYAYDGLKLWLGCNSSNLLVESGLV
;
A
#
# COMPACT_ATOMS: atom_id res chain seq x y z
N GLU A 1 -14.66 1.43 -4.60
CA GLU A 1 -13.20 1.47 -4.36
C GLU A 1 -12.50 1.71 -5.70
N LEU A 2 -11.77 2.81 -5.88
CA LEU A 2 -11.23 3.21 -7.21
C LEU A 2 -9.70 3.33 -7.26
N HIS A 3 -9.02 3.15 -6.13
CA HIS A 3 -7.59 3.41 -6.04
C HIS A 3 -6.80 2.10 -5.91
N GLY A 4 -6.78 1.47 -4.72
CA GLY A 4 -5.98 0.27 -4.46
C GLY A 4 -6.21 -0.89 -5.45
N PRO A 5 -7.46 -1.35 -5.65
CA PRO A 5 -7.72 -2.45 -6.58
C PRO A 5 -7.36 -2.16 -8.04
N VAL A 6 -7.41 -0.89 -8.48
CA VAL A 6 -7.06 -0.52 -9.85
C VAL A 6 -5.55 -0.53 -10.05
N HIS A 7 -4.79 -0.05 -9.06
CA HIS A 7 -3.32 -0.17 -9.01
C HIS A 7 -2.87 -1.64 -9.13
N ILE A 8 -3.50 -2.53 -8.35
CA ILE A 8 -3.25 -3.98 -8.38
C ILE A 8 -3.61 -4.57 -9.75
N MET A 9 -4.79 -4.24 -10.28
CA MET A 9 -5.29 -4.77 -11.56
C MET A 9 -4.41 -4.37 -12.74
N ILE A 10 -3.96 -3.12 -12.80
CA ILE A 10 -3.13 -2.61 -13.91
C ILE A 10 -1.68 -3.07 -13.75
N GLY A 11 -1.13 -2.98 -12.54
CA GLY A 11 0.25 -3.39 -12.28
C GLY A 11 0.46 -4.87 -12.51
N GLY A 12 -0.53 -5.69 -12.17
CA GLY A 12 -0.42 -7.13 -12.27
C GLY A 12 0.66 -7.69 -11.35
N HIS A 13 0.71 -9.02 -11.33
CA HIS A 13 1.57 -9.77 -10.44
C HIS A 13 1.85 -11.13 -11.08
N TRP A 14 3.13 -11.48 -11.23
CA TRP A 14 3.55 -12.77 -11.77
C TRP A 14 4.57 -13.46 -10.88
N GLY A 15 4.80 -14.75 -11.10
CA GLY A 15 5.77 -15.54 -10.34
C GLY A 15 5.37 -15.85 -8.90
N PHE A 16 4.17 -15.43 -8.45
CA PHE A 16 3.70 -15.63 -7.07
C PHE A 16 3.61 -17.09 -6.64
N HIS A 17 3.28 -17.99 -7.57
CA HIS A 17 3.19 -19.43 -7.33
C HIS A 17 4.49 -20.19 -7.61
N ALA A 18 5.66 -19.53 -7.61
CA ALA A 18 6.95 -20.23 -7.65
C ALA A 18 7.07 -21.29 -6.53
N HIS A 19 6.30 -21.12 -5.44
CA HIS A 19 6.12 -22.08 -4.35
C HIS A 19 4.68 -22.66 -4.33
N GLU A 20 4.19 -23.19 -5.46
CA GLU A 20 2.81 -23.72 -5.58
C GLU A 20 2.46 -24.74 -4.47
N ASP A 21 3.40 -25.60 -4.10
CA ASP A 21 3.23 -26.56 -3.00
C ASP A 21 2.99 -25.90 -1.64
N VAL A 22 3.64 -24.76 -1.40
CA VAL A 22 3.50 -23.98 -0.16
C VAL A 22 2.15 -23.29 -0.14
N TRP A 23 1.76 -22.66 -1.25
CA TRP A 23 0.44 -22.05 -1.44
C TRP A 23 -0.70 -23.04 -1.28
N ASN A 24 -0.60 -24.22 -1.89
CA ASN A 24 -1.60 -25.27 -1.79
C ASN A 24 -1.80 -25.74 -0.34
N LYS A 25 -0.72 -25.80 0.45
CA LYS A 25 -0.77 -26.17 1.86
C LYS A 25 -1.36 -25.04 2.71
N ILE A 26 -0.95 -23.78 2.48
CA ILE A 26 -1.53 -22.60 3.15
C ILE A 26 -3.04 -22.51 2.87
N GLY A 27 -3.46 -22.65 1.61
CA GLY A 27 -4.87 -22.62 1.22
C GLY A 27 -5.71 -23.73 1.87
N LYS A 28 -5.15 -24.95 1.99
CA LYS A 28 -5.81 -26.05 2.72
C LYS A 28 -6.00 -25.75 4.20
N LEU A 29 -4.98 -25.16 4.84
CA LEU A 29 -5.05 -24.77 6.24
C LEU A 29 -6.04 -23.62 6.46
N ALA A 30 -5.98 -22.59 5.62
CA ALA A 30 -6.94 -21.50 5.62
C ALA A 30 -8.37 -22.01 5.49
N THR A 31 -8.63 -22.93 4.56
CA THR A 31 -9.93 -23.60 4.41
C THR A 31 -10.32 -24.38 5.67
N LYS A 32 -9.40 -25.13 6.27
CA LYS A 32 -9.63 -25.91 7.51
C LYS A 32 -10.05 -25.00 8.68
N TYR A 33 -9.46 -23.82 8.79
CA TYR A 33 -9.69 -22.87 9.88
C TYR A 33 -10.68 -21.74 9.54
N GLY A 34 -11.26 -21.73 8.33
CA GLY A 34 -12.19 -20.69 7.91
C GLY A 34 -11.55 -19.31 7.73
N ILE A 35 -10.26 -19.27 7.42
CA ILE A 35 -9.50 -18.03 7.17
C ILE A 35 -9.62 -17.70 5.68
N GLU A 36 -10.03 -16.47 5.36
CA GLU A 36 -9.96 -15.96 4.00
C GLU A 36 -8.56 -15.40 3.74
N ILE A 37 -7.85 -15.99 2.77
CA ILE A 37 -6.56 -15.50 2.31
C ILE A 37 -6.77 -14.81 0.97
N ALA A 38 -6.49 -13.52 0.92
CA ALA A 38 -6.30 -12.80 -0.33
C ALA A 38 -4.82 -12.81 -0.68
N ASP A 39 -4.45 -13.44 -1.79
CA ASP A 39 -3.09 -13.56 -2.31
C ASP A 39 -2.37 -12.19 -2.37
N ASP A 40 -3.10 -11.16 -2.80
CA ASP A 40 -2.62 -9.77 -2.85
C ASP A 40 -2.15 -9.23 -1.48
N SER A 41 -2.70 -9.74 -0.37
CA SER A 41 -2.30 -9.31 0.98
C SER A 41 -0.88 -9.72 1.33
N PHE A 42 -0.39 -10.86 0.82
CA PHE A 42 0.97 -11.32 1.11
C PHE A 42 2.02 -10.44 0.44
N LEU A 43 1.73 -9.94 -0.76
CA LEU A 43 2.59 -8.95 -1.41
C LEU A 43 2.59 -7.63 -0.64
N LEU A 44 1.44 -7.19 -0.13
CA LEU A 44 1.36 -6.02 0.75
C LEU A 44 2.18 -6.24 2.03
N PHE A 45 2.09 -7.40 2.68
CA PHE A 45 2.91 -7.70 3.85
C PHE A 45 4.42 -7.69 3.53
N SER A 46 4.82 -8.35 2.45
CA SER A 46 6.21 -8.39 1.99
C SER A 46 6.76 -7.00 1.66
N LYS A 47 5.96 -6.11 1.07
CA LYS A 47 6.33 -4.70 0.84
C LYS A 47 6.75 -3.99 2.13
N TYR A 48 6.06 -4.20 3.25
CA TYR A 48 6.48 -3.57 4.50
C TYR A 48 7.71 -4.24 5.10
N LEU A 49 7.82 -5.56 4.98
CA LEU A 49 9.06 -6.24 5.36
C LEU A 49 10.26 -5.72 4.55
N TRP A 50 10.06 -5.39 3.28
CA TRP A 50 11.08 -4.73 2.45
C TRP A 50 11.42 -3.33 2.96
N ARG A 51 10.41 -2.49 3.28
CA ARG A 51 10.62 -1.15 3.87
C ARG A 51 11.37 -1.16 5.20
N GLN A 52 11.29 -2.26 5.93
CA GLN A 52 11.99 -2.47 7.22
C GLN A 52 13.30 -3.24 7.08
N GLY A 53 13.52 -3.81 5.90
CA GLY A 53 14.75 -4.46 5.51
C GLY A 53 14.85 -5.96 5.75
N PHE A 54 13.77 -6.62 6.15
CA PHE A 54 13.74 -8.09 6.24
C PHE A 54 13.72 -8.75 4.86
N VAL A 55 13.08 -8.10 3.88
CA VAL A 55 13.04 -8.52 2.48
C VAL A 55 14.00 -7.63 1.67
N ARG A 56 14.74 -8.23 0.75
CA ARG A 56 15.67 -7.58 -0.17
C ARG A 56 15.25 -7.83 -1.61
N LEU A 57 15.49 -6.86 -2.46
CA LEU A 57 15.45 -7.00 -3.91
C LEU A 57 16.79 -6.55 -4.49
N PRO A 58 17.29 -7.17 -5.57
CA PRO A 58 18.43 -6.65 -6.30
C PRO A 58 18.16 -5.22 -6.80
N GLU A 59 19.17 -4.35 -6.72
CA GLU A 59 19.05 -2.99 -7.25
C GLU A 59 18.93 -2.96 -8.78
N TYR A 60 19.42 -4.00 -9.45
CA TYR A 60 19.41 -4.13 -10.89
C TYR A 60 19.23 -5.59 -11.30
N CYS A 61 18.43 -5.79 -12.35
CA CYS A 61 18.25 -7.07 -13.02
C CYS A 61 18.36 -6.84 -14.54
N SER A 62 19.25 -7.56 -15.21
CA SER A 62 19.32 -7.54 -16.67
C SER A 62 18.31 -8.50 -17.29
N SER A 63 17.97 -8.30 -18.57
CA SER A 63 16.98 -9.13 -19.27
C SER A 63 17.39 -10.61 -19.43
N ASP A 64 18.67 -10.92 -19.28
CA ASP A 64 19.24 -12.26 -19.37
C ASP A 64 19.52 -12.90 -17.99
N THR A 65 19.30 -12.16 -16.89
CA THR A 65 19.41 -12.72 -15.54
C THR A 65 18.24 -13.69 -15.30
N PRO A 66 18.49 -14.91 -14.77
CA PRO A 66 17.41 -15.83 -14.39
C PRO A 66 16.40 -15.17 -13.47
N HIS A 67 15.10 -15.42 -13.70
CA HIS A 67 14.03 -14.76 -12.95
C HIS A 67 14.20 -14.90 -11.43
N GLU A 68 14.60 -16.08 -10.98
CA GLU A 68 14.86 -16.42 -9.57
C GLU A 68 15.96 -15.59 -8.90
N GLU A 69 16.95 -15.13 -9.66
CA GLU A 69 18.01 -14.22 -9.16
C GLU A 69 17.53 -12.76 -9.07
N CYS A 70 16.36 -12.46 -9.67
CA CYS A 70 15.75 -11.13 -9.66
C CYS A 70 14.50 -11.02 -8.78
N MET A 71 14.22 -12.04 -7.98
CA MET A 71 13.09 -12.02 -7.05
C MET A 71 13.47 -11.43 -5.70
N ALA A 72 12.44 -11.02 -4.97
CA ALA A 72 12.58 -10.76 -3.54
C ALA A 72 13.15 -12.00 -2.83
N HIS A 73 13.94 -11.76 -1.79
CA HIS A 73 14.42 -12.80 -0.89
C HIS A 73 14.60 -12.24 0.53
N CYS A 74 14.74 -13.11 1.52
CA CYS A 74 15.12 -12.72 2.88
C CYS A 74 16.54 -13.22 3.19
N PRO A 75 17.50 -12.31 3.44
CA PRO A 75 18.84 -12.72 3.84
C PRO A 75 18.83 -13.50 5.15
N THR A 76 19.60 -14.59 5.20
CA THR A 76 19.72 -15.42 6.40
C THR A 76 20.38 -14.66 7.55
N GLU A 77 21.24 -13.70 7.26
CA GLU A 77 21.96 -12.85 8.20
C GLU A 77 21.01 -11.99 9.04
N ILE A 78 19.87 -11.60 8.44
CA ILE A 78 18.84 -10.77 9.08
C ILE A 78 17.77 -11.65 9.73
N THR A 79 17.43 -12.77 9.11
CA THR A 79 16.26 -13.58 9.49
C THR A 79 16.61 -14.83 10.31
N ALA A 80 17.89 -15.21 10.41
CA ALA A 80 18.31 -16.38 11.18
C ALA A 80 17.89 -16.23 12.65
N GLY A 81 17.13 -17.22 13.13
CA GLY A 81 16.66 -17.26 14.52
C GLY A 81 15.28 -16.64 14.73
N TYR A 82 14.64 -16.10 13.69
CA TYR A 82 13.26 -15.65 13.74
C TYR A 82 12.33 -16.55 12.92
N ASN A 83 11.09 -16.69 13.38
CA ASN A 83 9.98 -17.22 12.60
C ASN A 83 9.14 -16.09 11.96
N ALA A 84 8.17 -16.43 11.11
CA ALA A 84 7.29 -15.44 10.47
C ALA A 84 6.58 -14.55 11.49
N THR A 85 6.02 -15.14 12.55
CA THR A 85 5.29 -14.42 13.60
C THR A 85 6.17 -13.37 14.27
N GLU A 86 7.40 -13.72 14.64
CA GLU A 86 8.35 -12.80 15.26
C GLU A 86 8.73 -11.64 14.31
N ILE A 87 8.95 -11.93 13.02
CA ILE A 87 9.24 -10.91 12.01
C ILE A 87 8.03 -9.98 11.82
N LEU A 88 6.83 -10.54 11.69
CA LEU A 88 5.60 -9.75 11.52
C LEU A 88 5.30 -8.88 12.74
N LEU A 89 5.49 -9.40 13.96
CA LEU A 89 5.33 -8.64 15.20
C LEU A 89 6.35 -7.49 15.29
N LYS A 90 7.63 -7.76 14.98
CA LYS A 90 8.65 -6.71 14.87
C LYS A 90 8.27 -5.67 13.82
N ALA A 91 7.61 -6.11 12.74
CA ALA A 91 7.16 -5.26 11.68
C ALA A 91 5.89 -4.45 11.95
N GLY A 92 5.31 -4.55 13.16
CA GLY A 92 4.14 -3.80 13.57
C GLY A 92 2.81 -4.45 13.19
N TYR A 93 2.83 -5.67 12.64
CA TYR A 93 1.64 -6.38 12.17
C TYR A 93 0.82 -7.03 13.29
N ASN A 94 0.79 -6.47 14.50
CA ASN A 94 0.10 -7.07 15.65
C ASN A 94 -1.37 -7.43 15.36
N SER A 95 -2.10 -6.56 14.66
CA SER A 95 -3.51 -6.77 14.30
C SER A 95 -3.70 -7.82 13.19
N VAL A 96 -2.74 -7.92 12.26
CA VAL A 96 -2.73 -8.93 11.20
C VAL A 96 -2.34 -10.29 11.77
N VAL A 97 -1.30 -10.33 12.61
CA VAL A 97 -0.88 -11.55 13.30
C VAL A 97 -2.04 -12.13 14.11
N ALA A 98 -2.77 -11.31 14.87
CA ALA A 98 -3.94 -11.77 15.61
C ALA A 98 -5.07 -12.34 14.72
N SER A 99 -5.16 -11.91 13.46
CA SER A 99 -6.17 -12.36 12.50
C SER A 99 -5.74 -13.62 11.73
N PHE A 100 -4.46 -13.75 11.41
CA PHE A 100 -3.88 -14.88 10.67
C PHE A 100 -3.45 -16.04 11.57
N PHE A 101 -2.99 -15.71 12.77
CA PHE A 101 -2.56 -16.64 13.80
C PHE A 101 -3.52 -16.44 14.97
N PRO A 102 -4.69 -17.14 14.96
CA PRO A 102 -5.65 -17.02 16.03
C PRO A 102 -4.93 -17.19 17.36
N SER A 103 -5.19 -16.26 18.28
CA SER A 103 -4.48 -16.08 19.53
C SER A 103 -4.06 -17.39 20.17
N GLU A 104 -2.87 -17.41 20.76
CA GLU A 104 -2.20 -18.53 21.45
C GLU A 104 -3.11 -19.43 22.32
N ALA A 105 -4.33 -19.04 22.67
CA ALA A 105 -5.29 -19.86 23.40
C ALA A 105 -6.02 -20.97 22.60
N GLU A 106 -6.13 -20.91 21.26
CA GLU A 106 -6.85 -21.95 20.47
C GLU A 106 -5.93 -22.89 19.66
N MET A 107 -4.70 -22.47 19.34
CA MET A 107 -3.73 -23.31 18.62
C MET A 107 -2.84 -24.20 19.52
N ILE A 108 -2.86 -23.98 20.85
CA ILE A 108 -1.98 -24.70 21.80
C ILE A 108 -2.38 -26.17 22.02
N LEU A 109 -3.55 -26.64 21.55
CA LEU A 109 -4.04 -27.97 21.92
C LEU A 109 -4.07 -29.05 20.83
N GLU A 110 -3.71 -28.80 19.57
CA GLU A 110 -3.74 -29.88 18.57
C GLU A 110 -2.42 -30.25 17.86
N ASP A 111 -1.49 -29.34 17.52
CA ASP A 111 -0.12 -29.78 17.18
C ASP A 111 0.90 -28.62 17.08
N MET A 112 1.81 -28.51 18.05
CA MET A 112 2.91 -27.52 17.97
C MET A 112 3.85 -27.77 16.77
N GLU A 113 3.83 -28.95 16.17
CA GLU A 113 4.63 -29.23 14.98
C GLU A 113 4.03 -28.62 13.71
N GLU A 114 2.70 -28.74 13.51
CA GLU A 114 2.01 -28.10 12.37
C GLU A 114 2.14 -26.57 12.43
N VAL A 115 1.99 -25.96 13.60
CA VAL A 115 2.09 -24.49 13.76
C VAL A 115 3.48 -23.96 13.36
N ARG A 116 4.56 -24.56 13.87
CA ARG A 116 5.93 -24.17 13.49
C ARG A 116 6.21 -24.40 12.01
N TYR A 117 5.59 -25.41 11.42
CA TYR A 117 5.70 -25.70 10.00
C TYR A 117 4.99 -24.63 9.16
N VAL A 118 3.81 -24.17 9.60
CA VAL A 118 3.08 -23.05 9.00
C VAL A 118 3.85 -21.74 9.09
N ASP A 119 4.44 -21.41 10.24
CA ASP A 119 5.23 -20.19 10.40
C ASP A 119 6.40 -20.13 9.41
N LYS A 120 7.08 -21.26 9.19
CA LYS A 120 8.17 -21.32 8.20
C LYS A 120 7.67 -21.11 6.77
N MET A 121 6.52 -21.70 6.45
CA MET A 121 5.90 -21.55 5.13
C MET A 121 5.45 -20.11 4.86
N VAL A 122 4.86 -19.46 5.87
CA VAL A 122 4.46 -18.05 5.76
C VAL A 122 5.68 -17.17 5.52
N LEU A 123 6.80 -17.41 6.22
CA LEU A 123 8.03 -16.68 5.97
C LEU A 123 8.55 -16.92 4.55
N GLU A 124 8.59 -18.18 4.10
CA GLU A 124 9.01 -18.54 2.73
C GLU A 124 8.20 -17.78 1.67
N VAL A 125 6.88 -17.72 1.83
CA VAL A 125 6.00 -16.94 0.95
C VAL A 125 6.31 -15.45 1.01
N LEU A 126 6.42 -14.87 2.21
CA LEU A 126 6.70 -13.44 2.39
C LEU A 126 8.06 -13.03 1.79
N CYS A 127 9.02 -13.95 1.78
CA CYS A 127 10.33 -13.77 1.19
C CYS A 127 10.34 -13.93 -0.33
N ALA A 128 9.39 -14.65 -0.92
CA ALA A 128 9.34 -14.97 -2.35
C ALA A 128 7.97 -14.66 -2.96
N VAL A 129 7.49 -13.43 -2.78
CA VAL A 129 6.18 -12.97 -3.28
C VAL A 129 6.14 -12.72 -4.79
N GLY A 130 7.02 -13.32 -5.59
CA GLY A 130 7.07 -13.09 -7.04
C GLY A 130 7.42 -11.66 -7.41
N SER A 131 6.81 -11.15 -8.48
CA SER A 131 7.12 -9.85 -9.08
C SER A 131 5.86 -9.01 -9.31
N PRO A 132 5.65 -7.92 -8.55
CA PRO A 132 4.63 -6.94 -8.85
C PRO A 132 5.05 -6.06 -10.04
N GLY A 133 4.10 -5.64 -10.87
CA GLY A 133 4.36 -4.54 -11.81
C GLY A 133 4.36 -3.18 -11.12
N GLU A 134 4.83 -2.17 -11.86
CA GLU A 134 5.06 -0.81 -11.33
C GLU A 134 3.83 -0.20 -10.67
N MET A 135 2.66 -0.31 -11.30
CA MET A 135 1.39 0.22 -10.79
C MET A 135 0.91 -0.42 -9.49
N TYR A 136 1.49 -1.54 -9.02
CA TYR A 136 0.94 -2.24 -7.86
C TYR A 136 1.14 -1.44 -6.56
N THR A 137 2.31 -0.81 -6.35
CA THR A 137 2.65 -0.21 -5.03
C THR A 137 3.39 1.13 -5.11
N SER A 138 4.55 1.24 -4.45
CA SER A 138 5.25 2.49 -4.18
C SER A 138 5.89 3.10 -5.43
N ALA A 139 6.11 2.30 -6.47
CA ALA A 139 6.66 2.74 -7.75
C ALA A 139 5.58 3.09 -8.78
N ALA A 140 4.29 3.06 -8.40
CA ALA A 140 3.17 3.33 -9.30
C ALA A 140 3.31 4.64 -10.09
N PRO A 141 3.83 5.77 -9.55
CA PRO A 141 4.03 6.99 -10.34
C PRO A 141 4.94 6.85 -11.57
N GLN A 142 5.73 5.78 -11.67
CA GLN A 142 6.62 5.54 -12.80
C GLN A 142 5.91 4.95 -14.01
N ASP A 143 4.73 4.36 -13.80
CA ASP A 143 3.86 3.95 -14.90
C ASP A 143 3.06 5.17 -15.40
N PRO A 144 3.08 5.48 -16.71
CA PRO A 144 2.35 6.62 -17.27
C PRO A 144 0.84 6.60 -17.01
N THR A 145 0.24 5.44 -16.75
CA THR A 145 -1.20 5.30 -16.45
C THR A 145 -1.58 5.79 -15.05
N PHE A 146 -0.61 5.97 -14.15
CA PHE A 146 -0.81 6.56 -12.83
C PHE A 146 -1.45 7.95 -12.89
N TRP A 147 -0.92 8.80 -13.76
CA TRP A 147 -1.29 10.21 -13.85
C TRP A 147 -2.74 10.43 -14.32
N PRO A 148 -3.25 9.80 -15.40
CA PRO A 148 -4.66 9.91 -15.77
C PRO A 148 -5.60 9.23 -14.74
N LEU A 149 -5.15 8.19 -14.04
CA LEU A 149 -5.92 7.59 -12.95
C LEU A 149 -6.11 8.60 -11.80
N HIS A 150 -5.03 9.25 -11.37
CA HIS A 150 -5.06 10.24 -10.29
C HIS A 150 -5.76 11.55 -10.69
N GLY A 151 -5.69 11.96 -11.96
CA GLY A 151 -6.51 13.06 -12.48
C GLY A 151 -8.01 12.76 -12.37
N ASN A 152 -8.43 11.52 -12.65
CA ASN A 152 -9.83 11.14 -12.42
C ASN A 152 -10.19 11.13 -10.93
N ALA A 153 -9.30 10.65 -10.05
CA ALA A 153 -9.53 10.69 -8.60
C ALA A 153 -9.73 12.13 -8.09
N GLU A 154 -8.91 13.07 -8.56
CA GLU A 154 -9.04 14.49 -8.18
C GLU A 154 -10.32 15.11 -8.76
N ARG A 155 -10.72 14.77 -9.99
CA ARG A 155 -12.03 15.13 -10.55
C ARG A 155 -13.19 14.67 -9.65
N TYR A 156 -13.13 13.47 -9.06
CA TYR A 156 -14.14 13.01 -8.10
C TYR A 156 -14.15 13.87 -6.83
N VAL A 157 -12.98 14.26 -6.33
CA VAL A 157 -12.86 15.15 -5.18
C VAL A 157 -13.52 16.51 -5.46
N GLN A 158 -13.30 17.11 -6.63
CA GLN A 158 -13.97 18.36 -7.00
C GLN A 158 -15.50 18.19 -7.04
N LEU A 159 -16.00 17.07 -7.60
CA LEU A 159 -17.44 16.78 -7.60
C LEU A 159 -18.01 16.70 -6.17
N ILE A 160 -17.32 16.00 -5.27
CA ILE A 160 -17.72 15.88 -3.86
C ILE A 160 -17.80 17.27 -3.19
N ARG A 161 -16.81 18.15 -3.43
CA ARG A 161 -16.82 19.51 -2.87
C ARG A 161 -17.99 20.35 -3.39
N ILE A 162 -18.35 20.23 -4.67
CA ILE A 162 -19.55 20.90 -5.21
C ILE A 162 -20.82 20.35 -4.57
N LEU A 163 -20.96 19.03 -4.47
CA LEU A 163 -22.15 18.41 -3.89
C LEU A 163 -22.33 18.78 -2.41
N LYS A 164 -21.23 18.91 -1.67
CA LYS A 164 -21.23 19.47 -0.31
C LYS A 164 -21.76 20.91 -0.32
N GLN A 165 -21.24 21.77 -1.19
CA GLN A 165 -21.67 23.16 -1.29
C GLN A 165 -23.15 23.30 -1.69
N GLU A 166 -23.65 22.38 -2.53
CA GLU A 166 -25.06 22.28 -2.91
C GLU A 166 -25.96 21.69 -1.79
N GLY A 167 -25.38 21.21 -0.69
CA GLY A 167 -26.09 20.60 0.43
C GLY A 167 -26.65 19.20 0.12
N VAL A 168 -26.08 18.51 -0.88
CA VAL A 168 -26.51 17.17 -1.32
C VAL A 168 -25.87 16.07 -0.46
N ILE A 169 -24.61 16.26 -0.07
CA ILE A 169 -23.86 15.30 0.77
C ILE A 169 -23.17 16.01 1.92
N ASP A 170 -22.97 15.27 3.02
CA ASP A 170 -22.03 15.65 4.06
C ASP A 170 -20.62 15.23 3.65
N PHE A 171 -19.67 16.15 3.72
CA PHE A 171 -18.26 15.86 3.45
C PHE A 171 -17.38 16.55 4.48
N ASN A 172 -16.73 15.72 5.31
CA ASN A 172 -15.82 16.17 6.36
C ASN A 172 -14.45 16.48 5.76
N GLU A 173 -14.07 17.75 5.78
CA GLU A 173 -12.77 18.24 5.29
C GLU A 173 -11.77 18.48 6.44
N THR A 174 -12.02 17.90 7.62
CA THR A 174 -11.07 17.97 8.72
C THR A 174 -9.85 17.12 8.39
N TRP A 175 -8.67 17.72 8.48
CA TRP A 175 -7.40 17.04 8.26
C TRP A 175 -7.03 16.11 9.41
N GLY A 176 -6.47 14.96 9.06
CA GLY A 176 -5.94 14.01 10.02
C GLY A 176 -5.70 12.67 9.36
N TYR A 177 -4.71 11.95 9.86
CA TYR A 177 -4.50 10.55 9.51
C TYR A 177 -4.87 9.70 10.71
N THR A 178 -5.87 8.86 10.53
CA THR A 178 -6.22 7.85 11.51
C THR A 178 -5.68 6.53 10.99
N HIS A 179 -4.87 5.89 11.82
CA HIS A 179 -4.40 4.57 11.48
C HIS A 179 -5.58 3.60 11.33
N ILE A 180 -5.52 2.74 10.32
CA ILE A 180 -6.49 1.68 10.11
C ILE A 180 -5.80 0.33 10.18
N ASN A 181 -6.50 -0.68 10.70
CA ASN A 181 -5.97 -2.04 10.68
C ASN A 181 -6.06 -2.59 9.26
N SER A 182 -4.98 -2.44 8.48
CA SER A 182 -4.88 -2.95 7.11
C SER A 182 -3.47 -3.43 6.81
N ALA A 183 -3.32 -4.28 5.78
CA ALA A 183 -2.01 -4.70 5.31
C ALA A 183 -1.11 -3.53 4.88
N SER A 184 -1.72 -2.38 4.56
CA SER A 184 -1.09 -1.15 4.11
C SER A 184 -0.88 -0.10 5.20
N ASP A 185 -1.11 -0.41 6.48
CA ASP A 185 -0.85 0.50 7.59
C ASP A 185 -0.35 -0.27 8.81
N THR A 186 0.96 -0.17 9.06
CA THR A 186 1.68 -0.86 10.15
C THR A 186 1.97 0.05 11.33
N HIS A 187 1.58 1.32 11.27
CA HIS A 187 1.86 2.34 12.29
C HIS A 187 3.36 2.58 12.53
N VAL A 188 4.23 2.20 11.58
CA VAL A 188 5.68 2.26 11.68
C VAL A 188 6.27 3.02 10.49
N VAL A 189 7.22 3.92 10.78
CA VAL A 189 8.00 4.67 9.81
C VAL A 189 9.48 4.33 9.99
N CYS A 190 10.16 4.02 8.89
CA CYS A 190 11.56 3.60 8.89
C CYS A 190 12.47 4.62 8.22
N ASN A 191 13.53 4.99 8.92
CA ASN A 191 14.55 5.91 8.43
C ASN A 191 15.78 5.12 7.97
N TRP A 192 16.05 5.20 6.68
CA TRP A 192 17.21 4.59 6.03
C TRP A 192 18.43 5.52 5.94
N THR A 193 18.32 6.78 6.37
CA THR A 193 19.39 7.80 6.20
C THR A 193 20.70 7.41 6.89
N GLU A 194 20.62 6.68 8.01
CA GLU A 194 21.78 6.22 8.77
C GLU A 194 22.21 4.78 8.42
N ALA A 195 21.44 4.09 7.56
CA ALA A 195 21.71 2.74 7.11
C ALA A 195 22.43 2.80 5.75
N ASP A 196 23.75 2.73 5.76
CA ASP A 196 24.54 2.73 4.52
C ASP A 196 24.71 1.31 3.98
N ALA A 197 23.89 0.97 2.98
CA ALA A 197 23.96 -0.31 2.29
C ALA A 197 25.27 -0.50 1.49
N SER A 198 26.05 0.56 1.24
CA SER A 198 27.36 0.47 0.59
C SER A 198 28.47 0.04 1.54
N GLU A 199 28.28 0.21 2.86
CA GLU A 199 29.21 -0.24 3.89
C GLU A 199 28.78 -1.58 4.53
N ASP A 200 27.47 -1.81 4.66
CA ASP A 200 26.89 -3.04 5.19
C ASP A 200 25.65 -3.44 4.37
N GLU A 201 25.77 -4.50 3.57
CA GLU A 201 24.67 -5.06 2.76
C GLU A 201 23.44 -5.46 3.62
N PHE A 202 23.67 -5.73 4.91
CA PHE A 202 22.63 -6.11 5.86
C PHE A 202 22.20 -4.96 6.77
N ALA A 203 22.58 -3.72 6.46
CA ALA A 203 22.16 -2.54 7.18
C ALA A 203 20.63 -2.49 7.33
N MET A 204 20.18 -2.17 8.54
CA MET A 204 18.77 -2.08 8.89
C MET A 204 18.40 -0.64 9.23
N PRO A 205 17.22 -0.17 8.81
CA PRO A 205 16.76 1.17 9.13
C PRO A 205 16.38 1.27 10.61
N THR A 206 16.38 2.49 11.12
CA THR A 206 15.73 2.75 12.41
C THR A 206 14.23 2.95 12.18
N CYS A 207 13.42 2.05 12.70
CA CYS A 207 11.97 2.10 12.60
C CYS A 207 11.34 2.55 13.92
N THR A 208 10.40 3.50 13.84
CA THR A 208 9.68 4.03 15.02
C THR A 208 8.19 4.12 14.73
N SER A 209 7.35 4.04 15.75
CA SER A 209 5.93 4.28 15.58
C SER A 209 5.68 5.73 15.17
N GLY A 210 4.85 5.94 14.14
CA GLY A 210 4.57 7.27 13.64
C GLY A 210 3.78 7.29 12.34
N ILE A 211 3.65 8.49 11.79
CA ILE A 211 2.97 8.79 10.54
C ILE A 211 3.98 9.52 9.65
N CYS A 212 4.09 9.11 8.39
CA CYS A 212 4.94 9.79 7.42
C CYS A 212 4.52 11.25 7.22
N SER A 213 5.48 12.12 6.88
CA SER A 213 5.16 13.46 6.39
C SER A 213 4.31 13.37 5.11
N GLY A 214 3.46 14.37 4.90
CA GLY A 214 2.52 14.46 3.76
C GLY A 214 1.07 14.14 4.14
N HIS A 215 0.79 13.84 5.40
CA HIS A 215 -0.55 13.46 5.89
C HIS A 215 -1.22 14.55 6.75
N LYS A 216 -0.47 15.54 7.22
CA LYS A 216 -1.01 16.64 8.03
C LYS A 216 -1.31 17.85 7.15
N GLU A 217 -2.25 18.67 7.58
CA GLU A 217 -2.64 19.91 6.90
C GLU A 217 -1.45 20.83 6.61
N GLU A 218 -0.52 20.93 7.56
CA GLU A 218 0.64 21.83 7.48
C GLU A 218 1.89 21.18 6.87
N ASP A 219 1.82 19.91 6.45
CA ASP A 219 2.93 19.28 5.75
C ASP A 219 3.13 19.95 4.39
N LEU A 220 4.38 20.31 4.08
CA LEU A 220 4.72 21.03 2.85
C LEU A 220 4.85 20.08 1.67
N LEU A 221 4.22 20.44 0.57
CA LEU A 221 4.35 19.77 -0.73
C LEU A 221 5.66 20.22 -1.41
N PRO A 222 6.39 19.30 -2.06
CA PRO A 222 7.70 19.62 -2.67
C PRO A 222 7.58 20.31 -4.04
N PHE A 223 6.40 20.83 -4.40
CA PHE A 223 6.15 21.40 -5.73
C PHE A 223 6.39 22.92 -5.75
N THR A 224 7.17 23.36 -6.73
CA THR A 224 7.40 24.78 -7.05
C THR A 224 6.78 25.13 -8.38
N ASP A 225 6.62 26.44 -8.62
CA ASP A 225 6.18 26.99 -9.91
C ASP A 225 4.81 26.47 -10.38
N LEU A 226 3.92 26.14 -9.44
CA LEU A 226 2.54 25.73 -9.73
C LEU A 226 1.69 26.92 -10.19
N THR A 227 1.96 28.10 -9.64
CA THR A 227 1.35 29.38 -10.04
C THR A 227 2.44 30.42 -10.24
N SER A 228 2.14 31.48 -11.00
CA SER A 228 3.09 32.56 -11.28
C SER A 228 3.43 33.42 -10.06
N ASP A 229 2.61 33.36 -9.01
CA ASP A 229 2.72 34.12 -7.76
C ASP A 229 3.17 33.27 -6.57
N GLN A 230 3.51 31.99 -6.78
CA GLN A 230 4.00 31.12 -5.72
C GLN A 230 5.34 31.64 -5.14
N THR A 231 5.35 32.03 -3.86
CA THR A 231 6.54 32.52 -3.16
C THR A 231 7.13 31.54 -2.14
N SER A 232 6.37 30.50 -1.79
CA SER A 232 6.78 29.42 -0.89
C SER A 232 6.15 28.09 -1.31
N LEU A 233 6.62 26.98 -0.74
CA LEU A 233 5.93 25.69 -0.88
C LEU A 233 4.52 25.79 -0.28
N TYR A 234 3.56 25.13 -0.91
CA TYR A 234 2.22 25.01 -0.35
C TYR A 234 2.21 23.95 0.75
N SER A 235 1.48 24.20 1.83
CA SER A 235 1.03 23.12 2.70
C SER A 235 -0.07 22.32 2.02
N ASN A 236 -0.34 21.11 2.51
CA ASN A 236 -1.49 20.31 2.09
C ASN A 236 -2.82 21.10 2.14
N GLY A 237 -3.06 21.85 3.21
CA GLY A 237 -4.24 22.70 3.37
C GLY A 237 -4.28 23.83 2.34
N ALA A 238 -3.16 24.55 2.15
CA ALA A 238 -3.11 25.64 1.18
C ALA A 238 -3.29 25.15 -0.27
N PHE A 239 -2.73 23.97 -0.61
CA PHE A 239 -2.93 23.36 -1.92
C PHE A 239 -4.36 22.87 -2.11
N TRP A 240 -4.99 22.31 -1.07
CA TRP A 240 -6.40 21.91 -1.09
C TRP A 240 -7.33 23.08 -1.39
N ASP A 241 -7.07 24.25 -0.82
CA ASP A 241 -7.82 25.45 -1.13
C ASP A 241 -7.56 25.92 -2.57
N LEU A 242 -6.30 25.94 -3.01
CA LEU A 242 -5.91 26.33 -4.37
C LEU A 242 -6.64 25.54 -5.47
N ILE A 243 -6.78 24.22 -5.29
CA ILE A 243 -7.42 23.34 -6.30
C ILE A 243 -8.95 23.27 -6.17
N SER A 244 -9.54 24.08 -5.30
CA SER A 244 -10.98 24.08 -5.12
C SER A 244 -11.73 24.45 -6.39
N PRO A 245 -12.79 23.72 -6.77
CA PRO A 245 -13.65 24.10 -7.89
C PRO A 245 -14.50 25.34 -7.57
N LEU A 246 -14.47 25.85 -6.34
CA LEU A 246 -15.19 27.04 -5.89
C LEU A 246 -14.31 28.30 -5.89
N GLU A 247 -13.01 28.16 -6.12
CA GLU A 247 -12.06 29.27 -6.14
C GLU A 247 -11.87 29.78 -7.58
N ASP A 248 -12.00 31.09 -7.76
CA ASP A 248 -11.88 31.73 -9.08
C ASP A 248 -10.46 31.61 -9.68
N ASN A 249 -9.45 31.41 -8.83
CA ASN A 249 -8.04 31.34 -9.22
C ASN A 249 -7.51 29.91 -9.32
N THR A 250 -8.37 28.90 -9.34
CA THR A 250 -7.91 27.51 -9.57
C THR A 250 -7.17 27.42 -10.92
N PRO A 251 -5.98 26.80 -10.97
CA PRO A 251 -5.14 26.83 -12.18
C PRO A 251 -5.66 25.94 -13.32
N TYR A 252 -6.70 25.15 -13.09
CA TYR A 252 -7.32 24.26 -14.07
C TYR A 252 -8.80 23.99 -13.72
N ALA A 253 -9.56 23.49 -14.69
CA ALA A 253 -10.92 23.02 -14.48
C ALA A 253 -11.21 21.81 -15.37
N TYR A 254 -12.10 20.92 -14.92
CA TYR A 254 -12.63 19.85 -15.75
C TYR A 254 -13.85 20.31 -16.54
N ASP A 255 -13.93 19.90 -17.80
CA ASP A 255 -15.07 20.19 -18.69
C ASP A 255 -16.41 19.69 -18.14
N GLY A 256 -16.41 18.55 -17.45
CA GLY A 256 -17.59 18.03 -16.79
C GLY A 256 -17.23 17.17 -15.59
N LEU A 257 -17.82 17.48 -14.44
CA LEU A 257 -17.60 16.71 -13.21
C LEU A 257 -18.55 15.51 -13.10
N LYS A 258 -19.78 15.64 -13.59
CA LYS A 258 -20.86 14.63 -13.47
C LYS A 258 -20.86 13.55 -14.58
N LEU A 259 -20.28 13.85 -15.75
CA LEU A 259 -20.33 12.97 -16.93
C LEU A 259 -19.41 11.75 -16.82
N TRP A 260 -19.95 10.54 -16.74
CA TRP A 260 -19.15 9.31 -16.73
C TRP A 260 -19.75 8.27 -17.65
N LEU A 261 -19.19 8.14 -18.86
CA LEU A 261 -19.74 7.28 -19.93
C LEU A 261 -19.83 5.80 -19.56
N GLY A 262 -19.05 5.34 -18.57
CA GLY A 262 -19.11 3.96 -18.07
C GLY A 262 -20.33 3.67 -17.18
N CYS A 263 -21.10 4.67 -16.75
CA CYS A 263 -22.30 4.49 -15.93
C CYS A 263 -23.55 4.30 -16.79
N ASN A 264 -24.56 3.57 -16.28
CA ASN A 264 -25.82 3.25 -17.00
C ASN A 264 -26.62 4.50 -17.47
N SER A 265 -26.35 5.68 -16.92
CA SER A 265 -26.95 6.97 -17.29
C SER A 265 -25.94 7.96 -17.90
N SER A 266 -24.71 7.51 -18.16
CA SER A 266 -23.55 8.37 -18.42
C SER A 266 -23.31 9.43 -17.34
N ASN A 267 -23.81 9.22 -16.11
CA ASN A 267 -23.74 10.18 -15.01
C ASN A 267 -23.35 9.47 -13.70
N LEU A 268 -22.51 10.13 -12.90
CA LEU A 268 -22.12 9.70 -11.56
C LEU A 268 -23.22 9.91 -10.51
N LEU A 269 -24.25 10.69 -10.84
CA LEU A 269 -25.42 10.90 -10.00
C LEU A 269 -26.58 10.04 -10.52
N VAL A 270 -27.17 9.27 -9.62
CA VAL A 270 -28.47 8.61 -9.77
C VAL A 270 -29.49 9.29 -8.86
N GLU A 271 -30.79 9.07 -9.08
CA GLU A 271 -31.88 9.72 -8.30
C GLU A 271 -31.76 9.53 -6.77
N SER A 272 -30.93 8.60 -6.30
CA SER A 272 -30.66 8.31 -4.89
C SER A 272 -29.28 8.78 -4.37
N GLY A 273 -28.45 9.49 -5.14
CA GLY A 273 -27.13 9.99 -4.72
C GLY A 273 -25.98 9.71 -5.71
N LEU A 274 -24.74 9.70 -5.20
CA LEU A 274 -23.55 9.24 -5.96
C LEU A 274 -23.61 7.72 -6.19
N VAL A 275 -23.24 7.28 -7.39
CA VAL A 275 -23.07 5.86 -7.76
C VAL A 275 -21.88 5.24 -7.02
#